data_AF-A0A0R3MWW4-F1
#
_entry.id   AF-A0A0R3MWW4-F1
#
_cell.length_a   1.000
_cell.length_b   1.000
_cell.length_c   1.000
_cell.angle_alpha   90.00
_cell.angle_beta   90.00
_cell.angle_gamma   90.00
#
_symmetry.space_group_name_H-M   'P 1'
#
loop_
_entity.id
_entity.type
_entity.pdbx_description
1 polymer ?
#
loop_
_entity_poly.entity_id
_entity_poly.type
_entity_poly.pdbx_seq_one_letter_code
_entity_poly.pdbx_strand_id
1 'polypeptide(L)'
;MITDVEAAMARQSSTVERFRAAIRAIVELNARSSNEQRLILNDLAFLAEPEQQAIKTLERQLVDAVSDLLIRLDTEGKIVNRSKKVYTMMLFGMLNFSHTWYDPSGDIEPQEFADMVVDLFLYGFAMPAEKGATVRKEHA
;
A
#
# COMPACT_ATOMS: atom_id res chain seq x y z
N MET A 1 -6.72 8.96 10.25
CA MET A 1 -5.94 8.53 9.06
C MET A 1 -4.67 7.81 9.47
N ILE A 2 -3.56 8.49 9.82
CA ILE A 2 -2.31 7.77 10.16
C ILE A 2 -2.39 6.98 11.47
N THR A 3 -3.06 7.52 12.49
CA THR A 3 -3.24 6.84 13.78
C THR A 3 -3.98 5.50 13.64
N ASP A 4 -4.96 5.42 12.73
CA ASP A 4 -5.71 4.19 12.46
C ASP A 4 -4.81 3.13 11.80
N VAL A 5 -3.97 3.58 10.86
CA VAL A 5 -2.97 2.74 10.19
C VAL A 5 -1.92 2.23 11.19
N GLU A 6 -1.38 3.10 12.03
CA GLU A 6 -0.43 2.72 13.09
C GLU A 6 -1.05 1.74 14.09
N ALA A 7 -2.28 1.97 14.51
CA ALA A 7 -3.00 1.07 15.40
C ALA A 7 -3.28 -0.30 14.76
N ALA A 8 -3.59 -0.33 13.45
CA ALA A 8 -3.75 -1.58 12.71
C ALA A 8 -2.43 -2.36 12.64
N MET A 9 -1.31 -1.67 12.37
CA MET A 9 0.03 -2.26 12.34
C MET A 9 0.49 -2.77 13.71
N ALA A 10 0.23 -2.03 14.79
CA ALA A 10 0.69 -2.37 16.14
C ALA A 10 0.14 -3.72 16.65
N ARG A 11 -0.99 -4.19 16.11
CA ARG A 11 -1.60 -5.48 16.44
C ARG A 11 -0.91 -6.68 15.78
N GLN A 12 0.05 -6.45 14.89
CA GLN A 12 0.64 -7.49 14.04
C GLN A 12 2.10 -7.80 14.41
N SER A 13 2.44 -9.08 14.32
CA SER A 13 3.75 -9.62 14.68
C SER A 13 4.79 -9.51 13.56
N SER A 14 4.44 -9.87 12.34
CA SER A 14 5.38 -9.90 11.21
C SER A 14 5.32 -8.63 10.35
N THR A 15 6.40 -8.33 9.63
CA THR A 15 6.45 -7.18 8.69
C THR A 15 5.39 -7.30 7.59
N VAL A 16 5.16 -8.51 7.07
CA VAL A 16 4.14 -8.77 6.03
C VAL A 16 2.74 -8.49 6.56
N GLU A 17 2.42 -8.98 7.77
CA GLU A 17 1.12 -8.72 8.40
C GLU A 17 0.93 -7.23 8.71
N ARG A 18 1.98 -6.53 9.15
CA ARG A 18 1.94 -5.07 9.35
C ARG A 18 1.66 -4.34 8.06
N PHE A 19 2.33 -4.71 6.97
CA PHE A 19 2.11 -4.13 5.65
C PHE A 19 0.67 -4.38 5.18
N ARG A 20 0.19 -5.62 5.27
CA ARG A 20 -1.18 -5.96 4.92
C ARG A 20 -2.21 -5.18 5.75
N ALA A 21 -1.98 -5.06 7.07
CA ALA A 21 -2.84 -4.28 7.96
C ALA A 21 -2.84 -2.78 7.60
N ALA A 22 -1.68 -2.22 7.23
CA ALA A 22 -1.57 -0.84 6.80
C ALA A 22 -2.35 -0.59 5.50
N ILE A 23 -2.20 -1.45 4.49
CA ILE A 23 -2.91 -1.30 3.22
C ILE A 23 -4.42 -1.47 3.39
N ARG A 24 -4.87 -2.45 4.18
CA ARG A 24 -6.29 -2.62 4.52
C ARG A 24 -6.88 -1.37 5.17
N ALA A 25 -6.18 -0.80 6.16
CA ALA A 25 -6.64 0.42 6.82
C ALA A 25 -6.72 1.61 5.85
N ILE A 26 -5.75 1.78 4.94
CA ILE A 26 -5.79 2.83 3.91
C ILE A 26 -6.97 2.63 2.96
N VAL A 27 -7.18 1.42 2.45
CA VAL A 27 -8.28 1.11 1.52
C VAL A 27 -9.63 1.30 2.20
N GLU A 28 -9.77 0.86 3.45
CA GLU A 28 -11.02 0.99 4.20
C GLU A 28 -11.33 2.46 4.52
N LEU A 29 -10.32 3.25 4.87
CA LEU A 29 -10.46 4.70 5.00
C LEU A 29 -10.93 5.30 3.67
N ASN A 30 -10.27 4.97 2.55
CA ASN A 30 -10.64 5.47 1.22
C ASN A 30 -12.07 5.08 0.81
N ALA A 31 -12.50 3.83 1.09
CA ALA A 31 -13.84 3.34 0.76
C ALA A 31 -14.95 4.03 1.58
N ARG A 32 -14.69 4.31 2.86
CA ARG A 32 -15.63 5.03 3.74
C ARG A 32 -15.77 6.52 3.40
N SER A 33 -14.78 7.08 2.71
CA SER A 33 -14.59 8.53 2.57
C SER A 33 -14.63 9.02 1.11
N SER A 34 -15.44 8.41 0.25
CA SER A 34 -15.64 8.88 -1.13
C SER A 34 -16.09 10.36 -1.24
N ASN A 35 -16.77 10.89 -0.22
CA ASN A 35 -17.10 12.32 -0.09
C ASN A 35 -15.95 13.15 0.54
N GLU A 36 -15.18 12.59 1.47
CA GLU A 36 -14.09 13.27 2.19
C GLU A 36 -12.81 13.39 1.33
N GLN A 37 -12.54 12.44 0.44
CA GLN A 37 -11.45 12.55 -0.54
C GLN A 37 -11.70 13.62 -1.60
N ARG A 38 -12.97 13.79 -2.02
CA ARG A 38 -13.38 14.94 -2.85
C ARG A 38 -13.22 16.25 -2.09
N LEU A 39 -13.53 16.25 -0.80
CA LEU A 39 -13.35 17.41 0.08
C LEU A 39 -11.88 17.77 0.25
N ILE A 40 -11.00 16.82 0.53
CA ILE A 40 -9.56 17.08 0.72
C ILE A 40 -8.92 17.58 -0.59
N LEU A 41 -9.24 16.99 -1.75
CA LEU A 41 -8.66 17.43 -3.02
C LEU A 41 -9.21 18.77 -3.54
N ASN A 42 -10.48 19.11 -3.26
CA ASN A 42 -11.08 20.36 -3.71
C ASN A 42 -10.95 21.49 -2.67
N ASP A 43 -11.01 21.20 -1.36
CA ASP A 43 -11.00 22.19 -0.28
C ASP A 43 -9.63 22.41 0.36
N LEU A 44 -8.60 21.57 0.14
CA LEU A 44 -7.24 21.84 0.65
C LEU A 44 -6.74 23.23 0.23
N ALA A 45 -7.05 23.65 -1.00
CA ALA A 45 -6.68 24.96 -1.50
C ALA A 45 -7.42 26.12 -0.80
N PHE A 46 -8.55 25.84 -0.17
CA PHE A 46 -9.38 26.80 0.56
C PHE A 46 -9.09 26.84 2.07
N LEU A 47 -8.36 25.85 2.61
CA LEU A 47 -7.90 25.84 3.99
C LEU A 47 -6.79 26.88 4.22
N ALA A 48 -6.66 27.35 5.46
CA ALA A 48 -5.57 28.24 5.84
C ALA A 48 -4.22 27.50 5.76
N GLU A 49 -3.13 28.22 5.48
CA GLU A 49 -1.79 27.62 5.35
C GLU A 49 -1.39 26.68 6.51
N PRO A 50 -1.67 26.99 7.79
CA PRO A 50 -1.33 26.09 8.90
C PRO A 50 -2.05 24.73 8.82
N GLU A 51 -3.30 24.71 8.38
CA GLU A 51 -4.11 23.50 8.25
C GLU A 51 -3.64 22.65 7.07
N GLN A 52 -3.32 23.30 5.94
CA GLN A 52 -2.70 22.61 4.80
C GLN A 52 -1.38 21.93 5.19
N GLN A 53 -0.54 22.61 5.98
CA GLN A 53 0.74 22.04 6.42
C GLN A 53 0.56 20.89 7.40
N ALA A 54 -0.46 20.95 8.27
CA ALA A 54 -0.80 19.84 9.15
C ALA A 54 -1.20 18.59 8.34
N ILE A 55 -2.09 18.74 7.35
CA ILE A 55 -2.52 17.64 6.47
C ILE A 55 -1.33 17.04 5.71
N LYS A 56 -0.54 17.89 5.03
CA LYS A 56 0.66 17.45 4.29
C LYS A 56 1.67 16.72 5.18
N THR A 57 1.74 17.08 6.47
CA THR A 57 2.62 16.41 7.42
C THR A 57 2.12 15.01 7.73
N LEU A 58 0.82 14.83 7.97
CA LEU A 58 0.22 13.51 8.18
C LEU A 58 0.35 12.61 6.94
N GLU A 59 0.17 13.17 5.74
CA GLU A 59 0.39 12.44 4.47
C GLU A 59 1.84 11.97 4.33
N ARG A 60 2.81 12.84 4.62
CA ARG A 60 4.24 12.48 4.59
C ARG A 60 4.56 11.36 5.57
N GLN A 61 4.08 11.45 6.80
CA GLN A 61 4.29 10.42 7.81
C GLN A 61 3.71 9.06 7.36
N LEU A 62 2.54 9.06 6.72
CA LEU A 62 1.91 7.84 6.21
C LEU A 62 2.75 7.23 5.08
N VAL A 63 3.21 8.07 4.14
CA VAL A 63 4.10 7.65 3.05
C VAL A 63 5.39 7.05 3.61
N ASP A 64 6.00 7.69 4.60
CA ASP A 64 7.25 7.24 5.21
C ASP A 64 7.07 5.89 5.93
N ALA A 65 5.99 5.74 6.71
CA ALA A 65 5.67 4.48 7.39
C ALA A 65 5.50 3.29 6.42
N VAL A 66 4.77 3.49 5.32
CA VAL A 66 4.60 2.45 4.28
C VAL A 66 5.92 2.18 3.56
N SER A 67 6.70 3.23 3.27
CA SER A 67 7.99 3.09 2.61
C SER A 67 8.99 2.27 3.43
N ASP A 68 8.99 2.44 4.75
CA ASP A 68 9.86 1.68 5.64
C ASP A 68 9.45 0.21 5.76
N LEU A 69 8.15 -0.11 5.66
CA LEU A 69 7.69 -1.50 5.55
C LEU A 69 8.16 -2.15 4.26
N LEU A 70 8.06 -1.45 3.12
CA LEU A 70 8.55 -1.96 1.84
C LEU A 70 10.04 -2.31 1.89
N ILE A 71 10.87 -1.45 2.50
CA ILE A 71 12.30 -1.73 2.68
C ILE A 71 12.53 -2.97 3.54
N ARG A 72 11.78 -3.15 4.62
CA ARG A 72 11.90 -4.33 5.49
C ARG A 72 11.45 -5.62 4.83
N LEU A 73 10.56 -5.53 3.84
CA LEU A 73 10.06 -6.67 3.06
C LEU A 73 10.97 -7.04 1.89
N ASP A 74 11.81 -6.11 1.44
CA ASP A 74 12.74 -6.32 0.33
C ASP A 74 13.95 -7.17 0.76
N THR A 75 13.78 -8.49 0.74
CA THR A 75 14.83 -9.45 1.09
C THR A 75 15.95 -9.53 0.04
N GLU A 76 15.70 -9.07 -1.18
CA GLU A 76 16.65 -9.13 -2.31
C GLU A 76 17.42 -7.83 -2.51
N GLY A 77 17.12 -6.76 -1.77
CA GLY A 77 17.78 -5.46 -1.90
C GLY A 77 17.46 -4.73 -3.21
N LYS A 78 16.29 -4.97 -3.81
CA LYS A 78 15.80 -4.30 -5.03
C LYS A 78 15.49 -2.82 -4.79
N ILE A 79 15.09 -2.46 -3.57
CA ILE A 79 14.74 -1.10 -3.15
C ILE A 79 15.99 -0.41 -2.61
N VAL A 80 16.52 0.51 -3.41
CA VAL A 80 17.66 1.36 -3.07
C VAL A 80 17.20 2.81 -2.90
N ASN A 81 18.03 3.67 -2.32
CA ASN A 81 17.68 5.08 -2.05
C ASN A 81 17.08 5.82 -3.26
N ARG A 82 17.62 5.59 -4.47
CA ARG A 82 17.11 6.21 -5.71
C ARG A 82 15.73 5.72 -6.14
N SER A 83 15.33 4.50 -5.75
CA SER A 83 14.08 3.86 -6.16
C SER A 83 13.02 3.79 -5.05
N LYS A 84 13.40 3.96 -3.77
CA LYS A 84 12.52 3.97 -2.59
C LYS A 84 11.25 4.79 -2.84
N LYS A 85 11.42 6.05 -3.23
CA LYS A 85 10.29 6.96 -3.47
C LYS A 85 9.42 6.49 -4.63
N VAL A 86 10.02 6.01 -5.71
CA VAL A 86 9.29 5.56 -6.90
C VAL A 86 8.42 4.35 -6.57
N TYR A 87 8.95 3.32 -5.92
CA TYR A 87 8.17 2.15 -5.49
C TYR A 87 7.03 2.51 -4.55
N THR A 88 7.31 3.37 -3.57
CA THR A 88 6.29 3.84 -2.63
C THR A 88 5.17 4.57 -3.37
N MET A 89 5.51 5.50 -4.28
CA MET A 89 4.52 6.23 -5.06
C MET A 89 3.76 5.36 -6.06
N MET A 90 4.35 4.29 -6.61
CA MET A 90 3.63 3.33 -7.45
C MET A 90 2.51 2.63 -6.67
N LEU A 91 2.81 2.18 -5.45
CA LEU A 91 1.81 1.60 -4.54
C LEU A 91 0.69 2.61 -4.21
N PHE A 92 1.06 3.84 -3.81
CA PHE A 92 0.06 4.89 -3.56
C PHE A 92 -0.72 5.27 -4.82
N GLY A 93 -0.14 5.15 -6.02
CA GLY A 93 -0.84 5.31 -7.28
C GLY A 93 -1.99 4.30 -7.42
N MET A 94 -1.72 3.01 -7.13
CA MET A 94 -2.74 1.96 -7.14
C MET A 94 -3.87 2.24 -6.14
N LEU A 95 -3.52 2.72 -4.94
CA LEU A 95 -4.46 2.96 -3.85
C LEU A 95 -5.27 4.25 -4.04
N ASN A 96 -4.61 5.35 -4.39
CA ASN A 96 -5.25 6.67 -4.44
C ASN A 96 -6.17 6.82 -5.64
N PHE A 97 -5.86 6.19 -6.79
CA PHE A 97 -6.75 6.21 -7.96
C PHE A 97 -7.90 5.21 -7.87
N SER A 98 -7.92 4.30 -6.89
CA SER A 98 -8.95 3.28 -6.78
C SER A 98 -10.37 3.86 -6.75
N HIS A 99 -10.58 5.01 -6.12
CA HIS A 99 -11.89 5.67 -6.07
C HIS A 99 -12.51 6.00 -7.45
N THR A 100 -11.74 6.01 -8.54
CA THR A 100 -12.27 6.29 -9.89
C THR A 100 -12.80 5.05 -10.61
N TRP A 101 -12.47 3.84 -10.13
CA TRP A 101 -12.79 2.59 -10.84
C TRP A 101 -13.19 1.41 -9.94
N TYR A 102 -12.88 1.45 -8.65
CA TYR A 102 -13.22 0.41 -7.68
C TYR A 102 -14.55 0.73 -6.99
N ASP A 103 -15.48 -0.23 -7.00
CA ASP A 103 -16.78 -0.14 -6.30
C ASP A 103 -16.73 -0.96 -5.00
N PRO A 104 -16.71 -0.31 -3.82
CA PRO A 104 -16.70 -1.02 -2.54
C PRO A 104 -18.02 -1.72 -2.19
N SER A 105 -19.09 -1.52 -2.96
CA SER A 105 -20.37 -2.25 -2.81
C SER A 105 -20.54 -3.39 -3.82
N GLY A 106 -19.50 -3.68 -4.62
CA GLY A 106 -19.49 -4.75 -5.60
C GLY A 106 -19.10 -6.12 -5.01
N ASP A 107 -18.77 -7.07 -5.87
CA ASP A 107 -18.44 -8.45 -5.47
C ASP A 107 -17.11 -8.58 -4.70
N ILE A 108 -16.23 -7.59 -4.83
CA ILE A 108 -14.94 -7.56 -4.14
C ILE A 108 -15.03 -6.54 -3.01
N GLU A 109 -14.92 -7.03 -1.78
CA GLU A 109 -14.96 -6.21 -0.57
C GLU A 109 -13.63 -5.44 -0.36
N PRO A 110 -13.64 -4.27 0.35
CA PRO A 110 -12.44 -3.44 0.55
C PRO A 110 -11.24 -4.19 1.11
N GLN A 111 -11.47 -5.14 2.02
CA GLN A 111 -10.40 -5.93 2.61
C GLN A 111 -9.79 -6.92 1.61
N GLU A 112 -10.62 -7.53 0.76
CA GLU A 112 -10.18 -8.43 -0.31
C GLU A 112 -9.40 -7.65 -1.38
N PHE A 113 -9.90 -6.49 -1.80
CA PHE A 113 -9.18 -5.61 -2.71
C PHE A 113 -7.81 -5.20 -2.16
N ALA A 114 -7.72 -4.82 -0.88
CA ALA A 114 -6.45 -4.49 -0.24
C ALA A 114 -5.47 -5.67 -0.25
N ASP A 115 -5.96 -6.89 -0.04
CA ASP A 115 -5.16 -8.11 -0.09
C ASP A 115 -4.64 -8.40 -1.50
N MET A 116 -5.47 -8.20 -2.53
CA MET A 116 -5.06 -8.31 -3.93
C MET A 116 -3.94 -7.33 -4.27
N VAL A 117 -4.02 -6.07 -3.80
CA VAL A 117 -2.96 -5.07 -4.01
C VAL A 117 -1.66 -5.50 -3.34
N VAL A 118 -1.73 -5.98 -2.09
CA VAL A 118 -0.55 -6.46 -1.35
C VAL A 118 0.12 -7.62 -2.09
N ASP A 119 -0.66 -8.62 -2.49
CA ASP A 119 -0.12 -9.82 -3.15
C ASP A 119 0.48 -9.47 -4.50
N LEU A 120 -0.20 -8.64 -5.29
CA LEU A 120 0.31 -8.17 -6.58
C LEU A 120 1.61 -7.38 -6.42
N PHE A 121 1.72 -6.53 -5.40
CA PHE A 121 2.90 -5.68 -5.21
C PHE A 121 4.11 -6.46 -4.68
N LEU A 122 3.89 -7.44 -3.78
CA LEU A 122 4.97 -8.24 -3.19
C LEU A 122 5.40 -9.41 -4.07
N TYR A 123 4.46 -10.02 -4.79
CA TYR A 123 4.70 -11.25 -5.52
C TYR A 123 4.58 -11.08 -7.03
N GLY A 124 3.98 -10.00 -7.54
CA GLY A 124 3.78 -9.82 -8.99
C GLY A 124 2.67 -10.69 -9.57
N PHE A 125 2.21 -10.36 -10.79
CA PHE A 125 1.03 -11.00 -11.39
C PHE A 125 1.31 -12.38 -12.01
N ALA A 126 2.47 -12.53 -12.65
CA ALA A 126 2.80 -13.69 -13.47
C ALA A 126 4.21 -14.20 -13.20
N MET A 127 4.57 -14.33 -11.91
CA MET A 127 5.87 -14.90 -11.55
C MET A 127 6.12 -16.17 -12.36
N PRO A 128 7.22 -16.24 -13.12
CA PRO A 128 7.57 -17.47 -13.81
C PRO A 128 7.69 -18.55 -12.74
N ALA A 129 6.98 -19.67 -12.90
CA ALA A 129 7.19 -20.82 -12.05
C ALA A 129 8.70 -21.09 -12.00
N GLU A 130 9.26 -21.24 -10.79
CA GLU A 130 10.67 -21.58 -10.63
C GLU A 130 10.95 -22.76 -11.57
N LYS A 131 11.93 -22.59 -12.47
CA LYS A 131 12.42 -23.71 -13.27
C LYS A 131 12.97 -24.72 -12.27
N GLY A 132 12.13 -25.68 -11.89
CA GLY A 132 12.46 -26.72 -10.93
C GLY A 132 13.83 -27.28 -11.29
N ALA A 133 14.71 -27.31 -10.28
CA ALA A 133 16.05 -27.86 -10.40
C ALA A 133 15.98 -29.14 -11.23
N THR A 134 16.61 -29.11 -12.41
CA THR A 134 16.67 -30.24 -13.31
C THR A 134 17.34 -31.38 -12.54
N VAL A 135 16.55 -32.32 -12.06
CA VAL A 135 17.04 -33.58 -11.52
C VAL A 135 17.72 -34.27 -12.70
N ARG A 136 19.05 -34.17 -12.74
CA ARG A 136 19.89 -34.94 -13.64
C ARG A 136 19.66 -36.40 -13.26
N LYS A 137 18.82 -37.10 -14.02
CA LYS A 137 18.79 -38.56 -13.98
C LYS A 137 20.10 -39.02 -14.60
N GLU A 138 21.05 -39.37 -13.76
CA GLU A 138 22.15 -40.25 -14.15
C GLU A 138 21.53 -41.60 -14.47
N HIS A 139 21.45 -41.93 -15.76
CA HIS A 139 21.24 -43.30 -16.20
C HIS A 139 22.61 -43.95 -16.38
N ALA A 140 22.88 -44.89 -15.46
CA ALA A 140 23.88 -45.94 -15.62
C ALA A 140 23.41 -46.99 -16.64
#